data_AF-A0A0U5J9M8-F1
#
_entry.id   AF-A0A0U5J9M8-F1
#
_cell.length_a   1.000
_cell.length_b   1.000
_cell.length_c   1.000
_cell.angle_alpha   90.00
_cell.angle_beta   90.00
_cell.angle_gamma   90.00
#
_symmetry.space_group_name_H-M   'P 1'
#
loop_
_entity.id
_entity.type
_entity.pdbx_description
1 polymer ?
#
loop_
_entity_poly.entity_id
_entity_poly.type
_entity_poly.pdbx_seq_one_letter_code
_entity_poly.pdbx_strand_id
1 'polypeptide(L)'
;MQLYALDEKDEIISAESAQKQRDYRCLECASCVRLRSGSHRKRHFYHLEPNRSCRLHQKGAVHLQLQTYFYRHLPEGDCQLEYRMPAIGRIADVVWFSKKIVFEIQYSPITAEEVNRRNLDYQRLGWTVVWILHERRFNHIRLSAAEHLLRYLPHYFTNMNSQGDGIIYDQFDLIYQGMRRDKMGPLAVDFTQPCPFLIDQKGGLSLERVRRRAEHSPYFFAGDLSDLELRKREDSYIQNALQKEMAFTHNEQLRRVLQRECVFRRLANVIFKRPYQFVFRLLLERTCR
;
A
#
# COMPACT_ATOMS: atom_id res chain seq x y z
N MET A 1 10.43 -15.18 -3.32
CA MET A 1 11.55 -14.68 -4.18
C MET A 1 12.02 -13.39 -3.54
N GLN A 2 13.18 -13.40 -2.89
CA GLN A 2 13.73 -12.23 -2.18
C GLN A 2 15.07 -11.83 -2.79
N LEU A 3 15.44 -10.56 -2.68
CA LEU A 3 16.64 -9.98 -3.30
C LEU A 3 17.84 -9.95 -2.37
N TYR A 4 17.62 -9.96 -1.07
CA TYR A 4 18.68 -9.89 -0.07
C TYR A 4 18.56 -11.06 0.91
N ALA A 5 19.70 -11.42 1.51
CA ALA A 5 19.81 -12.43 2.54
C ALA A 5 20.96 -12.06 3.50
N LEU A 6 21.12 -12.80 4.57
CA LEU A 6 22.30 -12.74 5.44
C LEU A 6 23.28 -13.82 4.99
N ASP A 7 24.57 -13.48 4.93
CA ASP A 7 25.63 -14.45 4.72
C ASP A 7 26.03 -15.18 6.03
N GLU A 8 27.13 -15.92 5.99
CA GLU A 8 27.67 -16.68 7.13
C GLU A 8 28.15 -15.79 8.29
N LYS A 9 28.44 -14.51 8.02
CA LYS A 9 28.87 -13.51 9.01
C LYS A 9 27.73 -12.61 9.48
N ASP A 10 26.50 -12.93 9.08
CA ASP A 10 25.29 -12.15 9.36
C ASP A 10 25.28 -10.77 8.70
N GLU A 11 26.06 -10.61 7.62
CA GLU A 11 26.08 -9.41 6.81
C GLU A 11 25.05 -9.49 5.68
N ILE A 12 24.42 -8.35 5.35
CA ILE A 12 23.43 -8.30 4.26
C ILE A 12 24.15 -8.44 2.93
N ILE A 13 23.75 -9.44 2.15
CA ILE A 13 24.26 -9.69 0.80
C ILE A 13 23.14 -9.65 -0.23
N SER A 14 23.43 -9.04 -1.39
CA SER A 14 22.52 -9.01 -2.52
C SER A 14 22.57 -10.33 -3.31
N ALA A 15 21.44 -10.70 -3.93
CA ALA A 15 21.39 -11.87 -4.82
C ALA A 15 22.30 -11.72 -6.05
N GLU A 16 22.61 -10.48 -6.47
CA GLU A 16 23.53 -10.20 -7.55
C GLU A 16 24.98 -10.60 -7.18
N SER A 17 25.42 -10.26 -5.96
CA SER A 17 26.77 -10.55 -5.46
C SER A 17 26.93 -11.95 -4.84
N ALA A 18 25.84 -12.65 -4.54
CA ALA A 18 25.86 -13.97 -3.92
C ALA A 18 26.43 -15.07 -4.82
N GLN A 19 26.92 -16.15 -4.22
CA GLN A 19 27.46 -17.31 -4.93
C GLN A 19 26.44 -18.45 -4.99
N LYS A 20 26.47 -19.25 -6.08
CA LYS A 20 25.66 -20.48 -6.18
C LYS A 20 26.18 -21.53 -5.19
N GLN A 21 25.32 -22.47 -4.83
CA GLN A 21 25.63 -23.62 -3.97
C GLN A 21 26.12 -23.27 -2.55
N ARG A 22 25.93 -22.01 -2.12
CA ARG A 22 26.08 -21.59 -0.73
C ARG A 22 24.73 -21.43 -0.06
N ASP A 23 24.74 -21.64 1.25
CA ASP A 23 23.62 -21.42 2.14
C ASP A 23 23.67 -19.99 2.69
N TYR A 24 22.52 -19.33 2.67
CA TYR A 24 22.31 -17.99 3.22
C TYR A 24 21.13 -18.05 4.19
N ARG A 25 20.88 -16.98 4.96
CA ARG A 25 19.74 -16.92 5.89
C ARG A 25 18.75 -15.84 5.49
N CYS A 26 17.46 -16.15 5.62
CA CYS A 26 16.38 -15.20 5.32
C CYS A 26 16.41 -14.01 6.30
N LEU A 27 16.21 -12.79 5.79
CA LEU A 27 16.18 -11.56 6.59
C LEU A 27 15.01 -11.49 7.60
N GLU A 28 13.96 -12.28 7.38
CA GLU A 28 12.74 -12.29 8.18
C GLU A 28 12.70 -13.47 9.16
N CYS A 29 12.84 -14.70 8.67
CA CYS A 29 12.67 -15.91 9.48
C CYS A 29 13.99 -16.62 9.83
N ALA A 30 15.13 -16.12 9.38
CA ALA A 30 16.46 -16.73 9.53
C ALA A 30 16.61 -18.16 8.96
N SER A 31 15.57 -18.74 8.34
CA SER A 31 15.65 -20.05 7.69
C SER A 31 16.64 -20.05 6.52
N CYS A 32 17.20 -21.22 6.21
CA CYS A 32 18.14 -21.40 5.11
C CYS A 32 17.49 -21.08 3.75
N VAL A 33 18.16 -20.22 2.98
CA VAL A 33 17.81 -19.86 1.61
C VAL A 33 19.02 -20.07 0.70
N ARG A 34 18.78 -20.43 -0.56
CA ARG A 34 19.83 -20.55 -1.58
C ARG A 34 19.60 -19.59 -2.72
N LEU A 35 20.68 -19.24 -3.41
CA LEU A 35 20.63 -18.42 -4.60
C LEU A 35 20.08 -19.24 -5.79
N ARG A 36 19.07 -18.68 -6.47
CA ARG A 36 18.62 -19.13 -7.79
C ARG A 36 18.98 -18.09 -8.83
N SER A 37 19.70 -18.52 -9.87
CA SER A 37 20.07 -17.67 -11.00
C SER A 37 20.19 -18.47 -12.30
N GLY A 38 19.78 -17.86 -13.42
CA GLY A 38 19.82 -18.42 -14.76
C GLY A 38 19.72 -17.32 -15.82
N SER A 39 20.02 -17.64 -17.08
CA SER A 39 20.11 -16.67 -18.18
C SER A 39 18.86 -15.80 -18.37
N HIS A 40 17.68 -16.35 -18.14
CA HIS A 40 16.40 -15.66 -18.35
C HIS A 40 15.66 -15.35 -17.04
N ARG A 41 16.32 -15.46 -15.88
CA ARG A 41 15.67 -15.24 -14.57
C ARG A 41 16.51 -14.32 -13.70
N LYS A 42 15.87 -13.27 -13.17
CA LYS A 42 16.49 -12.39 -12.19
C LYS A 42 16.99 -13.20 -10.98
N ARG A 43 18.20 -12.87 -10.52
CA ARG A 43 18.83 -13.53 -9.37
C ARG A 43 18.02 -13.23 -8.11
N HIS A 44 17.68 -14.27 -7.36
CA HIS A 44 16.93 -14.13 -6.11
C HIS A 44 17.21 -15.31 -5.20
N PHE A 45 17.01 -15.12 -3.89
CA PHE A 45 17.03 -16.20 -2.93
C PHE A 45 15.67 -16.87 -2.82
N TYR A 46 15.68 -18.18 -2.58
CA TYR A 46 14.51 -19.01 -2.33
C TYR A 46 14.75 -19.88 -1.10
N HIS A 47 13.69 -20.16 -0.35
CA HIS A 47 13.78 -21.06 0.79
C HIS A 47 13.88 -22.50 0.30
N LEU A 48 14.74 -23.31 0.94
CA LEU A 48 14.81 -24.74 0.67
C LEU A 48 13.56 -25.47 1.15
N GLU A 49 13.09 -25.10 2.34
CA GLU A 49 11.86 -25.60 2.92
C GLU A 49 10.79 -24.51 2.93
N PRO A 50 9.54 -24.81 2.53
CA PRO A 50 8.47 -23.83 2.53
C PRO A 50 8.19 -23.31 3.94
N ASN A 51 8.35 -22.00 4.14
CA ASN A 51 7.94 -21.34 5.38
C ASN A 51 6.79 -20.38 5.09
N ARG A 52 5.55 -20.82 5.36
CA ARG A 52 4.34 -20.02 5.11
C ARG A 52 4.21 -18.80 6.03
N SER A 53 4.88 -18.81 7.18
CA SER A 53 4.88 -17.66 8.11
C SER A 53 5.79 -16.54 7.62
N CYS A 54 6.77 -16.84 6.77
CA CYS A 54 7.70 -15.88 6.19
C CYS A 54 7.05 -15.15 5.01
N ARG A 55 6.99 -13.82 5.06
CA ARG A 55 6.43 -12.98 4.00
C ARG A 55 7.36 -12.89 2.80
N LEU A 56 8.68 -12.85 3.02
CA LEU A 56 9.67 -12.89 1.94
C LEU A 56 9.58 -14.18 1.11
N HIS A 57 9.19 -15.30 1.74
CA HIS A 57 8.91 -16.55 1.04
C HIS A 57 7.73 -16.41 0.06
N GLN A 58 6.68 -15.67 0.45
CA GLN A 58 5.45 -15.50 -0.33
C GLN A 58 5.60 -14.54 -1.53
N LYS A 59 6.72 -13.80 -1.63
CA LYS A 59 6.97 -12.88 -2.76
C LYS A 59 7.14 -13.63 -4.08
N GLY A 60 6.37 -13.25 -5.09
CA GLY A 60 6.44 -13.81 -6.45
C GLY A 60 7.22 -12.94 -7.43
N ALA A 61 7.26 -13.35 -8.69
CA ALA A 61 7.98 -12.64 -9.76
C ALA A 61 7.44 -11.22 -9.99
N VAL A 62 6.12 -11.03 -9.94
CA VAL A 62 5.50 -9.70 -10.10
C VAL A 62 5.94 -8.73 -8.99
N HIS A 63 5.99 -9.20 -7.74
CA HIS A 63 6.47 -8.40 -6.60
C HIS A 63 7.91 -7.93 -6.84
N LEU A 64 8.74 -8.84 -7.32
CA LEU A 64 10.13 -8.57 -7.66
C LEU A 64 10.26 -7.56 -8.82
N GLN A 65 9.40 -7.64 -9.85
CA GLN A 65 9.40 -6.65 -10.94
C GLN A 65 9.03 -5.26 -10.45
N LEU A 66 8.02 -5.14 -9.58
CA LEU A 66 7.62 -3.85 -9.00
C LEU A 66 8.73 -3.25 -8.14
N GLN A 67 9.40 -4.05 -7.30
CA GLN A 67 10.58 -3.59 -6.55
C GLN A 67 11.68 -3.09 -7.51
N THR A 68 11.92 -3.84 -8.58
CA THR A 68 12.93 -3.47 -9.59
C THR A 68 12.55 -2.20 -10.35
N TYR A 69 11.26 -2.01 -10.64
CA TYR A 69 10.74 -0.80 -11.26
C TYR A 69 11.10 0.42 -10.41
N PHE A 70 10.79 0.41 -9.11
CA PHE A 70 11.14 1.52 -8.24
C PHE A 70 12.66 1.73 -8.14
N TYR A 71 13.44 0.66 -7.98
CA TYR A 71 14.90 0.79 -7.89
C TYR A 71 15.53 1.42 -9.14
N ARG A 72 14.94 1.24 -10.32
CA ARG A 72 15.42 1.83 -11.58
C ARG A 72 14.98 3.28 -11.80
N HIS A 73 13.85 3.68 -11.24
CA HIS A 73 13.24 4.99 -11.50
C HIS A 73 13.46 5.99 -10.36
N LEU A 74 13.74 5.51 -9.15
CA LEU A 74 14.09 6.36 -8.02
C LEU A 74 15.58 6.73 -8.08
N PRO A 75 15.99 7.87 -7.46
CA PRO A 75 17.37 8.30 -7.49
C PRO A 75 18.34 7.25 -6.94
N GLU A 76 19.43 7.00 -7.67
CA GLU A 76 20.47 6.07 -7.26
C GLU A 76 21.08 6.49 -5.90
N GLY A 77 21.30 5.52 -5.01
CA GLY A 77 21.81 5.76 -3.67
C GLY A 77 20.80 6.31 -2.65
N ASP A 78 19.63 6.78 -3.08
CA ASP A 78 18.56 7.30 -2.21
C ASP A 78 17.39 6.30 -2.04
N CYS A 79 17.52 5.12 -2.66
CA CYS A 79 16.54 4.05 -2.64
C CYS A 79 17.16 2.72 -2.19
N GLN A 80 16.43 1.96 -1.39
CA GLN A 80 16.81 0.59 -1.02
C GLN A 80 15.63 -0.37 -1.07
N LEU A 81 15.90 -1.58 -1.54
CA LEU A 81 14.93 -2.68 -1.60
C LEU A 81 15.07 -3.59 -0.38
N GLU A 82 13.94 -4.15 0.08
CA GLU A 82 13.90 -5.07 1.24
C GLU A 82 14.61 -4.51 2.49
N TYR A 83 14.40 -3.22 2.76
CA TYR A 83 15.07 -2.51 3.84
C TYR A 83 14.57 -2.96 5.21
N ARG A 84 15.47 -3.53 6.02
CA ARG A 84 15.16 -3.94 7.40
C ARG A 84 15.02 -2.72 8.29
N MET A 85 13.92 -2.67 9.04
CA MET A 85 13.68 -1.70 10.11
C MET A 85 13.50 -2.46 11.43
N PRO A 86 14.59 -2.88 12.11
CA PRO A 86 14.53 -3.70 13.31
C PRO A 86 13.71 -3.08 14.44
N ALA A 87 13.74 -1.74 14.57
CA ALA A 87 12.99 -1.00 15.60
C ALA A 87 11.47 -1.25 15.58
N ILE A 88 10.92 -1.65 14.44
CA ILE A 88 9.51 -1.99 14.26
C ILE A 88 9.31 -3.44 13.78
N GLY A 89 10.38 -4.23 13.72
CA GLY A 89 10.34 -5.61 13.24
C GLY A 89 9.80 -5.75 11.81
N ARG A 90 10.03 -4.77 10.93
CA ARG A 90 9.54 -4.77 9.54
C ARG A 90 10.67 -4.86 8.51
N ILE A 91 10.30 -5.30 7.32
CA ILE A 91 11.12 -5.22 6.12
C ILE A 91 10.28 -4.48 5.08
N ALA A 92 10.65 -3.25 4.80
CA ALA A 92 10.00 -2.43 3.79
C ALA A 92 10.35 -2.94 2.39
N ASP A 93 9.37 -3.04 1.49
CA ASP A 93 9.62 -3.53 0.14
C ASP A 93 10.55 -2.61 -0.65
N VAL A 94 10.29 -1.30 -0.58
CA VAL A 94 11.13 -0.24 -1.14
C VAL A 94 11.09 0.96 -0.20
N VAL A 95 12.24 1.57 0.05
CA VAL A 95 12.35 2.83 0.78
C VAL A 95 12.96 3.91 -0.09
N TRP A 96 12.47 5.14 0.08
CA TRP A 96 13.07 6.35 -0.46
C TRP A 96 13.47 7.26 0.70
N PHE A 97 14.78 7.35 0.97
CA PHE A 97 15.29 7.93 2.20
C PHE A 97 15.03 9.43 2.32
N SER A 98 15.40 10.23 1.31
CA SER A 98 15.28 11.69 1.36
C SER A 98 13.82 12.16 1.50
N LYS A 99 12.88 11.42 0.92
CA LYS A 99 11.44 11.74 0.98
C LYS A 99 10.72 11.10 2.16
N LYS A 100 11.38 10.19 2.89
CA LYS A 100 10.79 9.38 3.96
C LYS A 100 9.54 8.63 3.47
N ILE A 101 9.63 8.01 2.31
CA ILE A 101 8.53 7.21 1.72
C ILE A 101 8.90 5.72 1.75
N VAL A 102 7.93 4.89 2.15
CA VAL A 102 7.95 3.44 1.99
C VAL A 102 6.93 3.07 0.94
N PHE A 103 7.34 2.36 -0.11
CA PHE A 103 6.39 1.73 -1.03
C PHE A 103 6.16 0.28 -0.59
N GLU A 104 4.93 -0.04 -0.18
CA GLU A 104 4.50 -1.39 0.18
C GLU A 104 3.79 -2.04 -1.01
N ILE A 105 4.32 -3.15 -1.50
CA ILE A 105 3.76 -3.85 -2.66
C ILE A 105 2.90 -5.01 -2.16
N GLN A 106 1.66 -5.10 -2.64
CA GLN A 106 0.72 -6.11 -2.19
C GLN A 106 0.08 -6.85 -3.37
N TYR A 107 0.46 -8.11 -3.54
CA TYR A 107 -0.12 -9.03 -4.52
C TYR A 107 -1.02 -10.11 -3.87
N SER A 108 -0.67 -10.55 -2.65
CA SER A 108 -1.41 -11.56 -1.90
C SER A 108 -2.54 -10.92 -1.06
N PRO A 109 -3.50 -11.70 -0.49
CA PRO A 109 -4.50 -11.11 0.39
C PRO A 109 -3.86 -10.59 1.69
N ILE A 110 -4.41 -9.49 2.21
CA ILE A 110 -3.99 -8.85 3.46
C ILE A 110 -5.23 -8.42 4.25
N THR A 111 -5.17 -8.48 5.58
CA THR A 111 -6.27 -8.04 6.44
C THR A 111 -6.21 -6.53 6.66
N ALA A 112 -7.34 -5.90 6.98
CA ALA A 112 -7.38 -4.47 7.29
C ALA A 112 -6.56 -4.14 8.56
N GLU A 113 -6.54 -5.07 9.52
CA GLU A 113 -5.77 -4.94 10.75
C GLU A 113 -4.27 -4.91 10.48
N GLU A 114 -3.78 -5.76 9.57
CA GLU A 114 -2.37 -5.79 9.20
C GLU A 114 -1.97 -4.55 8.39
N VAL A 115 -2.83 -4.07 7.49
CA VAL A 115 -2.62 -2.78 6.80
C VAL A 115 -2.49 -1.66 7.83
N ASN A 116 -3.43 -1.54 8.76
CA ASN A 116 -3.37 -0.54 9.83
C ASN A 116 -2.08 -0.65 10.65
N ARG A 117 -1.70 -1.86 11.05
CA ARG A 117 -0.48 -2.11 11.83
C ARG A 117 0.77 -1.64 11.08
N ARG A 118 0.90 -1.99 9.79
CA ARG A 118 2.05 -1.54 8.97
C ARG A 118 2.10 -0.02 8.86
N ASN A 119 0.97 0.63 8.58
CA ASN A 119 0.92 2.09 8.51
C ASN A 119 1.37 2.73 9.84
N LEU A 120 0.86 2.26 10.98
CA LEU A 120 1.25 2.77 12.30
C LEU A 120 2.73 2.52 12.61
N ASP A 121 3.26 1.34 12.27
CA ASP A 121 4.67 0.99 12.51
C ASP A 121 5.60 1.96 11.75
N TYR A 122 5.34 2.19 10.46
CA TYR A 122 6.13 3.13 9.65
C TYR A 122 5.95 4.59 10.08
N GLN A 123 4.72 5.00 10.39
CA GLN A 123 4.42 6.36 10.85
C GLN A 123 5.15 6.71 12.16
N ARG A 124 5.30 5.76 13.09
CA ARG A 124 6.07 5.95 14.34
C ARG A 124 7.54 6.30 14.09
N LEU A 125 8.08 5.87 12.96
CA LEU A 125 9.45 6.17 12.54
C LEU A 125 9.52 7.37 11.56
N GLY A 126 8.40 8.08 11.36
CA GLY A 126 8.32 9.26 10.49
C GLY A 126 8.21 8.94 8.99
N TRP A 127 7.89 7.70 8.62
CA TRP A 127 7.73 7.31 7.22
C TRP A 127 6.29 7.46 6.75
N THR A 128 6.13 7.96 5.53
CA THR A 128 4.88 7.92 4.76
C THR A 128 4.79 6.60 4.01
N VAL A 129 3.65 5.92 4.06
CA VAL A 129 3.44 4.65 3.36
C VAL A 129 2.61 4.88 2.10
N VAL A 130 3.12 4.40 0.96
CA VAL A 130 2.43 4.37 -0.32
C VAL A 130 2.20 2.92 -0.72
N TRP A 131 0.94 2.54 -0.89
CA TRP A 131 0.56 1.16 -1.21
C TRP A 131 0.45 0.94 -2.71
N ILE A 132 1.07 -0.13 -3.21
CA ILE A 132 1.00 -0.57 -4.61
C ILE A 132 0.24 -1.89 -4.65
N LEU A 133 -1.02 -1.83 -5.11
CA LEU A 133 -1.96 -2.93 -5.07
C LEU A 133 -2.11 -3.58 -6.44
N HIS A 134 -1.86 -4.88 -6.55
CA HIS A 134 -2.01 -5.55 -7.84
C HIS A 134 -3.49 -5.80 -8.18
N GLU A 135 -3.95 -5.39 -9.37
CA GLU A 135 -5.37 -5.43 -9.77
C GLU A 135 -5.94 -6.86 -9.92
N ARG A 136 -5.10 -7.88 -10.11
CA ARG A 136 -5.57 -9.28 -10.04
C ARG A 136 -6.16 -9.62 -8.66
N ARG A 137 -5.74 -8.93 -7.60
CA ARG A 137 -6.20 -9.17 -6.22
C ARG A 137 -7.09 -8.04 -5.69
N PHE A 138 -6.85 -6.80 -6.11
CA PHE A 138 -7.58 -5.60 -5.68
C PHE A 138 -8.30 -4.96 -6.87
N ASN A 139 -8.97 -3.82 -6.70
CA ASN A 139 -9.66 -3.12 -7.79
C ASN A 139 -10.85 -3.89 -8.43
N HIS A 140 -11.44 -4.82 -7.67
CA HIS A 140 -12.61 -5.62 -8.07
C HIS A 140 -13.94 -4.89 -7.80
N ILE A 141 -15.06 -5.40 -8.31
CA ILE A 141 -16.38 -4.79 -8.04
C ILE A 141 -16.65 -4.72 -6.54
N ARG A 142 -16.38 -5.79 -5.78
CA ARG A 142 -16.51 -5.78 -4.32
C ARG A 142 -15.16 -5.49 -3.68
N LEU A 143 -15.13 -4.48 -2.83
CA LEU A 143 -13.91 -4.12 -2.12
C LEU A 143 -13.62 -5.11 -0.99
N SER A 144 -12.34 -5.40 -0.81
CA SER A 144 -11.87 -6.07 0.41
C SER A 144 -11.87 -5.09 1.60
N ALA A 145 -11.86 -5.61 2.82
CA ALA A 145 -11.74 -4.77 4.02
C ALA A 145 -10.44 -3.94 4.03
N ALA A 146 -9.34 -4.50 3.52
CA ALA A 146 -8.08 -3.80 3.35
C ALA A 146 -8.20 -2.66 2.32
N GLU A 147 -8.81 -2.93 1.16
CA GLU A 147 -9.03 -1.91 0.14
C GLU A 147 -9.91 -0.77 0.65
N HIS A 148 -10.94 -1.08 1.44
CA HIS A 148 -11.78 -0.09 2.11
C HIS A 148 -11.01 0.91 2.97
N LEU A 149 -10.07 0.41 3.76
CA LEU A 149 -9.20 1.22 4.60
C LEU A 149 -8.25 2.06 3.74
N LEU A 150 -7.62 1.43 2.73
CA LEU A 150 -6.64 2.06 1.86
C LEU A 150 -7.21 3.20 1.03
N ARG A 151 -8.53 3.26 0.80
CA ARG A 151 -9.17 4.37 0.08
C ARG A 151 -8.80 5.75 0.61
N TYR A 152 -8.56 5.86 1.91
CA TYR A 152 -8.22 7.12 2.57
C TYR A 152 -6.71 7.32 2.76
N LEU A 153 -5.91 6.35 2.32
CA LEU A 153 -4.45 6.35 2.40
C LEU A 153 -3.84 6.45 0.99
N PRO A 154 -2.55 6.85 0.88
CA PRO A 154 -1.85 6.87 -0.39
C PRO A 154 -1.76 5.46 -0.97
N HIS A 155 -2.48 5.21 -2.06
CA HIS A 155 -2.45 3.92 -2.74
C HIS A 155 -2.68 4.09 -4.24
N TYR A 156 -2.07 3.16 -4.98
CA TYR A 156 -2.14 3.02 -6.43
C TYR A 156 -2.37 1.57 -6.78
N PHE A 157 -2.87 1.33 -7.99
CA PHE A 157 -3.02 0.00 -8.54
C PHE A 157 -1.91 -0.29 -9.55
N THR A 158 -1.74 -1.56 -9.88
CA THR A 158 -0.85 -1.97 -10.97
C THR A 158 -1.37 -3.20 -11.69
N ASN A 159 -1.15 -3.23 -13.00
CA ASN A 159 -1.40 -4.37 -13.87
C ASN A 159 -0.09 -5.05 -14.34
N MET A 160 1.04 -4.71 -13.72
CA MET A 160 2.36 -5.20 -14.11
C MET A 160 2.45 -6.73 -14.04
N ASN A 161 2.86 -7.35 -15.14
CA ASN A 161 3.00 -8.80 -15.24
C ASN A 161 4.37 -9.29 -14.71
N SER A 162 4.63 -10.60 -14.80
CA SER A 162 5.90 -11.19 -14.34
C SER A 162 7.13 -10.81 -15.18
N GLN A 163 6.91 -10.33 -16.39
CA GLN A 163 7.91 -9.86 -17.34
C GLN A 163 8.29 -8.39 -17.08
N GLY A 164 7.46 -7.66 -16.34
CA GLY A 164 7.63 -6.24 -16.05
C GLY A 164 6.81 -5.32 -16.97
N ASP A 165 5.99 -5.88 -17.86
CA ASP A 165 5.11 -5.07 -18.71
C ASP A 165 3.86 -4.65 -17.96
N GLY A 166 3.45 -3.40 -18.14
CA GLY A 166 2.31 -2.79 -17.48
C GLY A 166 2.67 -1.44 -16.87
N ILE A 167 1.78 -0.91 -16.06
CA ILE A 167 1.92 0.40 -15.42
C ILE A 167 1.51 0.33 -13.95
N ILE A 168 2.00 1.29 -13.17
CA ILE A 168 1.41 1.66 -11.89
C ILE A 168 0.51 2.86 -12.17
N TYR A 169 -0.72 2.81 -11.65
CA TYR A 169 -1.76 3.76 -12.04
C TYR A 169 -2.65 4.18 -10.88
N ASP A 170 -3.16 5.41 -10.98
CA ASP A 170 -4.30 5.89 -10.23
C ASP A 170 -5.58 5.75 -11.07
N GLN A 171 -6.75 5.83 -10.45
CA GLN A 171 -8.01 5.66 -11.15
C GLN A 171 -9.13 6.28 -10.34
N PHE A 172 -9.97 7.10 -10.97
CA PHE A 172 -11.20 7.56 -10.34
C PHE A 172 -12.22 6.42 -10.24
N ASP A 173 -12.85 6.29 -9.08
CA ASP A 173 -13.90 5.30 -8.84
C ASP A 173 -15.03 5.85 -7.94
N LEU A 174 -16.23 5.32 -8.16
CA LEU A 174 -17.40 5.57 -7.32
C LEU A 174 -17.73 4.30 -6.54
N ILE A 175 -17.83 4.42 -5.22
CA ILE A 175 -18.07 3.28 -4.34
C ILE A 175 -19.25 3.55 -3.43
N TYR A 176 -20.16 2.59 -3.39
CA TYR A 176 -21.37 2.61 -2.57
C TYR A 176 -21.56 1.27 -1.88
N GLN A 177 -21.77 1.28 -0.56
CA GLN A 177 -22.02 0.07 0.24
C GLN A 177 -21.01 -1.07 -0.01
N GLY A 178 -19.73 -0.74 -0.15
CA GLY A 178 -18.69 -1.74 -0.38
C GLY A 178 -18.50 -2.22 -1.81
N MET A 179 -19.24 -1.64 -2.76
CA MET A 179 -19.18 -2.00 -4.16
C MET A 179 -18.75 -0.80 -5.00
N ARG A 180 -17.78 -1.02 -5.89
CA ARG A 180 -17.40 -0.11 -6.96
C ARG A 180 -18.47 -0.11 -8.03
N ARG A 181 -19.22 1.00 -8.10
CA ARG A 181 -20.35 1.21 -9.02
C ARG A 181 -19.90 1.73 -10.37
N ASP A 182 -18.82 2.50 -10.39
CA ASP A 182 -18.21 3.04 -11.59
C ASP A 182 -16.70 3.17 -11.38
N LYS A 183 -15.94 3.11 -12.47
CA LYS A 183 -14.51 3.43 -12.49
C LYS A 183 -14.10 3.92 -13.88
N MET A 184 -13.23 4.91 -13.92
CA MET A 184 -12.71 5.49 -15.15
C MET A 184 -11.46 4.75 -15.64
N GLY A 185 -10.86 5.16 -16.77
CA GLY A 185 -9.62 4.54 -17.25
C GLY A 185 -8.44 4.71 -16.27
N PRO A 186 -7.40 3.86 -16.36
CA PRO A 186 -6.19 4.01 -15.56
C PRO A 186 -5.41 5.27 -15.96
N LEU A 187 -4.89 5.99 -14.97
CA LEU A 187 -3.99 7.12 -15.10
C LEU A 187 -2.58 6.67 -14.71
N ALA A 188 -1.65 6.62 -15.66
CA ALA A 188 -0.27 6.26 -15.36
C ALA A 188 0.34 7.29 -14.39
N VAL A 189 1.02 6.79 -13.34
CA VAL A 189 1.61 7.62 -12.30
C VAL A 189 3.13 7.59 -12.40
N ASP A 190 3.75 8.76 -12.36
CA ASP A 190 5.19 8.91 -12.30
C ASP A 190 5.65 9.14 -10.85
N PHE A 191 6.37 8.15 -10.32
CA PHE A 191 6.88 8.17 -8.95
C PHE A 191 8.23 8.87 -8.80
N THR A 192 8.86 9.32 -9.88
CA THR A 192 10.22 9.88 -9.84
C THR A 192 10.31 11.22 -9.10
N GLN A 193 9.19 11.94 -8.96
CA GLN A 193 9.14 13.26 -8.34
C GLN A 193 7.86 13.46 -7.50
N PRO A 194 7.89 13.16 -6.19
CA PRO A 194 6.78 13.46 -5.30
C PRO A 194 6.64 14.97 -5.14
N CYS A 195 5.43 15.45 -5.31
CA CYS A 195 5.05 16.85 -5.22
C CYS A 195 4.36 17.11 -3.88
N PRO A 196 4.78 18.13 -3.10
CA PRO A 196 4.16 18.41 -1.81
C PRO A 196 2.75 18.98 -1.97
N PHE A 197 1.84 18.60 -1.08
CA PHE A 197 0.59 19.35 -0.92
C PHE A 197 0.87 20.66 -0.19
N LEU A 198 0.68 21.80 -0.86
CA LEU A 198 0.77 23.11 -0.22
C LEU A 198 -0.50 23.40 0.61
N ILE A 199 -0.37 24.16 1.69
CA ILE A 199 -1.45 24.39 2.67
C ILE A 199 -2.66 25.08 2.02
N ASP A 200 -2.39 26.07 1.16
CA ASP A 200 -3.37 26.83 0.37
C ASP A 200 -4.13 25.95 -0.63
N GLN A 201 -3.46 24.94 -1.20
CA GLN A 201 -4.03 24.03 -2.19
C GLN A 201 -5.06 23.07 -1.60
N LYS A 202 -4.93 22.67 -0.33
CA LYS A 202 -5.81 21.67 0.29
C LYS A 202 -7.28 22.13 0.37
N GLY A 203 -7.52 23.44 0.49
CA GLY A 203 -8.87 24.01 0.54
C GLY A 203 -9.60 24.03 -0.81
N GLY A 204 -8.87 23.94 -1.93
CA GLY A 204 -9.42 24.00 -3.29
C GLY A 204 -9.79 22.63 -3.90
N LEU A 205 -9.47 21.53 -3.21
CA LEU A 205 -9.73 20.18 -3.68
C LEU A 205 -11.24 19.89 -3.66
N SER A 206 -11.77 19.58 -4.84
CA SER A 206 -13.18 19.36 -5.12
C SER A 206 -13.53 17.86 -4.99
N LEU A 207 -12.71 16.96 -5.52
CA LEU A 207 -12.91 15.51 -5.38
C LEU A 207 -12.71 15.04 -3.94
N GLU A 208 -13.70 14.34 -3.36
CA GLU A 208 -13.63 13.86 -1.96
C GLU A 208 -12.43 12.92 -1.76
N ARG A 209 -12.15 12.04 -2.72
CA ARG A 209 -11.02 11.10 -2.63
C ARG A 209 -9.67 11.82 -2.58
N VAL A 210 -9.50 12.86 -3.39
CA VAL A 210 -8.25 13.65 -3.44
C VAL A 210 -8.07 14.43 -2.15
N ARG A 211 -9.14 15.07 -1.65
CA ARG A 211 -9.16 15.74 -0.34
C ARG A 211 -8.74 14.80 0.78
N ARG A 212 -9.31 13.59 0.85
CA ARG A 212 -8.96 12.57 1.85
C ARG A 212 -7.51 12.12 1.77
N ARG A 213 -6.97 11.95 0.56
CA ARG A 213 -5.54 11.63 0.39
C ARG A 213 -4.65 12.78 0.88
N ALA A 214 -5.00 14.03 0.59
CA ALA A 214 -4.26 15.20 1.05
C ALA A 214 -4.28 15.39 2.59
N GLU A 215 -5.27 14.82 3.30
CA GLU A 215 -5.30 14.75 4.77
C GLU A 215 -4.26 13.76 5.33
N HIS A 216 -3.96 12.68 4.60
CA HIS A 216 -3.14 11.56 5.09
C HIS A 216 -1.77 11.43 4.40
N SER A 217 -1.53 12.21 3.34
CA SER A 217 -0.29 12.22 2.57
C SER A 217 0.34 13.61 2.56
N PRO A 218 1.64 13.74 2.81
CA PRO A 218 2.37 14.98 2.55
C PRO A 218 2.62 15.23 1.06
N TYR A 219 2.54 14.19 0.21
CA TYR A 219 2.85 14.28 -1.22
C TYR A 219 1.79 13.62 -2.11
N PHE A 220 1.77 14.06 -3.37
CA PHE A 220 1.14 13.39 -4.50
C PHE A 220 2.17 13.18 -5.62
N PHE A 221 1.80 12.47 -6.67
CA PHE A 221 2.69 12.12 -7.78
C PHE A 221 2.14 12.60 -9.11
N ALA A 222 3.04 12.88 -10.06
CA ALA A 222 2.62 13.36 -11.37
C ALA A 222 1.76 12.31 -12.09
N GLY A 223 0.69 12.77 -12.75
CA GLY A 223 -0.27 11.92 -13.43
C GLY A 223 -1.36 11.30 -12.53
N ASP A 224 -1.28 11.44 -11.20
CA ASP A 224 -2.36 10.99 -10.30
C ASP A 224 -3.55 11.97 -10.28
N LEU A 225 -4.66 11.59 -9.63
CA LEU A 225 -5.85 12.43 -9.55
C LEU A 225 -5.59 13.79 -8.87
N SER A 226 -4.67 13.83 -7.90
CA SER A 226 -4.29 15.04 -7.18
C SER A 226 -3.49 15.99 -8.08
N ASP A 227 -2.56 15.47 -8.88
CA ASP A 227 -1.83 16.25 -9.88
C ASP A 227 -2.76 16.82 -10.94
N LEU A 228 -3.68 16.00 -11.46
CA LEU A 228 -4.68 16.47 -12.42
C LEU A 228 -5.57 17.56 -11.83
N GLU A 229 -6.07 17.39 -10.61
CA GLU A 229 -6.96 18.36 -9.99
C GLU A 229 -6.26 19.68 -9.66
N LEU A 230 -5.01 19.63 -9.18
CA LEU A 230 -4.26 20.81 -8.76
C LEU A 230 -3.61 21.56 -9.94
N ARG A 231 -3.10 20.85 -10.94
CA ARG A 231 -2.27 21.43 -12.01
C ARG A 231 -2.90 21.39 -13.38
N LYS A 232 -3.88 20.51 -13.61
CA LYS A 232 -4.51 20.32 -14.92
C LYS A 232 -6.03 20.31 -14.79
N ARG A 233 -6.58 21.32 -14.12
CA ARG A 233 -8.00 21.35 -13.76
C ARG A 233 -8.92 21.28 -14.98
N GLU A 234 -8.47 21.75 -16.14
CA GLU A 234 -9.20 21.68 -17.42
C GLU A 234 -9.09 20.32 -18.12
N ASP A 235 -8.32 19.38 -17.57
CA ASP A 235 -8.19 18.04 -18.12
C ASP A 235 -9.55 17.32 -18.16
N SER A 236 -9.86 16.75 -19.32
CA SER A 236 -11.14 16.08 -19.55
C SER A 236 -11.40 14.93 -18.58
N TYR A 237 -10.36 14.24 -18.10
CA TYR A 237 -10.49 13.19 -17.10
C TYR A 237 -11.03 13.77 -15.80
N ILE A 238 -10.45 14.87 -15.30
CA ILE A 238 -10.84 15.42 -14.01
C ILE A 238 -12.22 16.09 -14.08
N GLN A 239 -12.56 16.74 -15.19
CA GLN A 239 -13.90 17.28 -15.42
C GLN A 239 -14.96 16.17 -15.43
N ASN A 240 -14.69 15.06 -16.13
CA ASN A 240 -15.58 13.90 -16.13
C ASN A 240 -15.69 13.25 -14.74
N ALA A 241 -14.59 13.15 -13.99
CA ALA A 241 -14.58 12.63 -12.63
C ALA A 241 -15.45 13.49 -11.69
N LEU A 242 -15.28 14.81 -11.75
CA LEU A 242 -16.09 15.77 -10.99
C LEU A 242 -17.57 15.66 -11.34
N GLN A 243 -17.91 15.63 -12.64
CA GLN A 243 -19.29 15.47 -13.09
C GLN A 243 -19.90 14.15 -12.58
N LYS A 244 -19.14 13.04 -12.63
CA LYS A 244 -19.58 11.74 -12.11
C LYS A 244 -19.77 11.77 -10.60
N GLU A 245 -18.85 12.35 -9.83
CA GLU A 245 -18.99 12.46 -8.37
C GLU A 245 -20.17 13.36 -7.97
N MET A 246 -20.35 14.48 -8.67
CA MET A 246 -21.49 15.38 -8.48
C MET A 246 -22.82 14.69 -8.81
N ALA A 247 -22.92 14.04 -9.97
CA ALA A 247 -24.13 13.30 -10.38
C ALA A 247 -24.46 12.18 -9.39
N PHE A 248 -23.44 11.44 -8.94
CA PHE A 248 -23.58 10.43 -7.90
C PHE A 248 -24.09 11.02 -6.59
N THR A 249 -23.52 12.15 -6.15
CA THR A 249 -23.90 12.85 -4.91
C THR A 249 -25.29 13.48 -4.99
N HIS A 250 -25.70 13.98 -6.16
CA HIS A 250 -27.02 14.61 -6.38
C HIS A 250 -28.15 13.57 -6.47
N ASN A 251 -27.90 12.42 -7.11
CA ASN A 251 -28.81 11.28 -7.07
C ASN A 251 -28.93 10.73 -5.64
N GLU A 252 -27.84 10.84 -4.87
CA GLU A 252 -27.81 10.72 -3.42
C GLU A 252 -28.44 11.91 -2.66
N GLN A 253 -29.40 12.68 -3.19
CA GLN A 253 -30.32 13.43 -2.31
C GLN A 253 -31.19 12.48 -1.45
N LEU A 254 -31.28 11.19 -1.82
CA LEU A 254 -31.69 10.08 -0.95
C LEU A 254 -30.78 9.85 0.28
N ARG A 255 -29.57 10.40 0.29
CA ARG A 255 -28.58 10.31 1.39
C ARG A 255 -29.02 11.03 2.66
N ARG A 256 -30.12 11.80 2.64
CA ARG A 256 -30.85 12.27 3.85
C ARG A 256 -31.32 11.11 4.75
N VAL A 257 -31.50 9.90 4.20
CA VAL A 257 -31.74 8.67 4.98
C VAL A 257 -30.44 8.13 5.61
N LEU A 258 -29.30 8.27 4.91
CA LEU A 258 -28.00 7.71 5.32
C LEU A 258 -27.25 8.54 6.37
N GLN A 259 -27.54 9.84 6.50
CA GLN A 259 -26.99 10.67 7.59
C GLN A 259 -27.48 10.24 8.99
N ARG A 260 -28.66 9.61 9.12
CA ARG A 260 -29.17 9.10 10.41
C ARG A 260 -28.34 7.94 10.97
N GLU A 261 -27.71 7.13 10.11
CA GLU A 261 -26.93 5.96 10.55
C GLU A 261 -25.52 6.31 11.04
N CYS A 262 -24.93 7.41 10.55
CA CYS A 262 -23.59 7.85 10.99
C CYS A 262 -23.62 8.33 12.46
N VAL A 263 -24.72 8.98 12.86
CA VAL A 263 -24.98 9.37 14.26
C VAL A 263 -25.23 8.14 15.14
N PHE A 264 -26.02 7.17 14.65
CA PHE A 264 -26.30 5.92 15.37
C PHE A 264 -25.06 5.04 15.58
N ARG A 265 -24.14 4.94 14.61
CA ARG A 265 -22.88 4.20 14.77
C ARG A 265 -21.91 4.87 15.75
N ARG A 266 -21.88 6.20 15.83
CA ARG A 266 -21.09 6.92 16.85
C ARG A 266 -21.68 6.68 18.26
N LEU A 267 -22.99 6.74 18.42
CA LEU A 267 -23.67 6.46 19.69
C LEU A 267 -23.55 4.99 20.11
N ALA A 268 -23.72 4.04 19.18
CA ALA A 268 -23.61 2.61 19.47
C ALA A 268 -22.17 2.20 19.87
N ASN A 269 -21.14 2.82 19.29
CA ASN A 269 -19.75 2.58 19.71
C ASN A 269 -19.45 3.14 21.11
N VAL A 270 -20.13 4.19 21.56
CA VAL A 270 -19.97 4.75 22.91
C VAL A 270 -20.78 3.94 23.93
N ILE A 271 -22.01 3.56 23.60
CA ILE A 271 -22.96 2.91 24.51
C ILE A 271 -22.70 1.41 24.64
N PHE A 272 -22.44 0.70 23.52
CA PHE A 272 -22.30 -0.76 23.57
C PHE A 272 -20.84 -1.22 23.71
N LYS A 273 -19.86 -0.64 23.00
CA LYS A 273 -18.49 -1.21 23.01
C LYS A 273 -17.68 -0.99 24.29
N ARG A 274 -17.84 0.15 24.96
CA ARG A 274 -17.07 0.48 26.18
C ARG A 274 -17.39 -0.40 27.39
N PRO A 275 -18.66 -0.70 27.74
CA PRO A 275 -18.95 -1.57 28.87
C PRO A 275 -18.53 -3.02 28.63
N TYR A 276 -18.68 -3.56 27.41
CA TYR A 276 -18.27 -4.94 27.12
C TYR A 276 -16.75 -5.14 27.17
N GLN A 277 -15.94 -4.15 26.76
CA GLN A 277 -14.48 -4.25 26.89
C GLN A 277 -14.01 -4.26 28.35
N PHE A 278 -14.72 -3.56 29.24
CA PHE A 278 -14.42 -3.56 30.67
C PHE A 278 -14.80 -4.89 31.33
N VAL A 279 -15.99 -5.43 31.01
CA VAL A 279 -16.43 -6.74 31.49
C VAL A 279 -15.53 -7.86 30.98
N PHE A 280 -15.10 -7.81 29.71
CA PHE A 280 -14.18 -8.81 29.15
C PHE A 280 -12.80 -8.79 29.83
N ARG A 281 -12.27 -7.61 30.19
CA ARG A 281 -11.02 -7.51 30.96
C ARG A 281 -11.18 -8.07 32.38
N LEU A 282 -12.28 -7.73 33.06
CA LEU A 282 -12.56 -8.23 34.41
C LEU A 282 -12.73 -9.75 34.47
N LEU A 283 -13.34 -10.35 33.44
CA LEU A 283 -13.47 -11.80 33.34
C LEU A 283 -12.12 -12.46 33.08
N LEU A 284 -11.30 -11.91 32.17
CA LEU A 284 -9.96 -12.43 31.86
C LEU A 284 -9.01 -12.36 33.07
N GLU A 285 -9.06 -11.27 33.85
CA GLU A 285 -8.22 -11.11 35.05
C GLU A 285 -8.61 -12.05 36.20
N ARG A 286 -9.88 -12.50 36.27
CA ARG A 286 -10.34 -13.48 37.27
C ARG A 286 -10.03 -14.93 36.90
N THR A 287 -9.88 -15.24 35.62
CA THR A 287 -9.52 -16.59 35.15
C THR A 287 -8.01 -16.86 35.14
N CYS A 288 -7.19 -15.84 35.40
CA CYS A 288 -5.73 -15.94 35.46
C CYS A 288 -5.16 -15.82 36.89
N ARG A 289 -6.00 -15.97 37.92
CA ARG A 289 -5.62 -16.18 39.33
C ARG A 289 -6.21 -17.50 39.81
#